data_AF-A0A7V9QHW1-F1
#
_entry.id   AF-A0A7V9QHW1-F1
#
_cell.length_a   1.000
_cell.length_b   1.000
_cell.length_c   1.000
_cell.angle_alpha   90.00
_cell.angle_beta   90.00
_cell.angle_gamma   90.00
#
_symmetry.space_group_name_H-M   'P 1'
#
loop_
_entity.id
_entity.type
_entity.pdbx_description
1 polymer ?
#
loop_
_entity_poly.entity_id
_entity_poly.type
_entity_poly.pdbx_seq_one_letter_code
_entity_poly.pdbx_strand_id
1 'polypeptide(L)' 'MTAKADSTKRTHEAELRSYIDRLDPKDQKLARSVRAAVRRRFPTANELAYDYKTFFVIAYSPTEK' A
#
# COMPACT_ATOMS: atom_id res chain seq x y z
N MET A 1 -1.24 33.21 5.61
CA MET A 1 -0.44 31.99 5.84
C MET A 1 -1.17 31.14 6.87
N THR A 2 -2.00 30.20 6.42
CA THR A 2 -2.72 29.29 7.31
C THR A 2 -1.93 27.98 7.35
N ALA A 3 -1.24 27.76 8.46
CA ALA A 3 -0.58 26.50 8.77
C ALA A 3 -1.62 25.37 8.67
N LYS A 4 -1.37 24.42 7.76
CA LYS A 4 -2.21 23.23 7.65
C LYS A 4 -1.85 22.31 8.81
N ALA A 5 -2.86 22.05 9.64
CA ALA A 5 -2.79 21.29 10.88
C ALA A 5 -1.89 20.04 10.78
N ASP A 6 -1.18 19.76 11.87
CA ASP A 6 -0.42 18.54 12.13
C ASP A 6 -1.23 17.30 11.74
N SER A 7 -1.00 16.82 10.52
CA SER A 7 -1.50 15.52 10.10
C SER A 7 -0.71 14.49 10.90
N THR A 8 -1.34 13.85 11.87
CA THR A 8 -0.84 12.60 12.44
C THR A 8 -0.42 11.71 11.27
N LYS A 9 0.89 11.54 11.05
CA LYS A 9 1.42 10.82 9.88
C LYS A 9 0.85 9.40 9.95
N ARG A 10 -0.09 9.08 9.06
CA ARG A 10 -0.59 7.71 8.93
C ARG A 10 0.60 6.83 8.57
N THR A 11 0.64 5.63 9.14
CA THR A 11 1.66 4.65 8.75
C THR A 11 1.48 4.27 7.29
N HIS A 12 2.56 3.88 6.61
CA HIS A 12 2.50 3.44 5.22
C HIS A 12 1.49 2.29 5.00
N GLU A 13 1.36 1.38 5.97
CA GLU A 13 0.35 0.31 5.91
C GLU A 13 -1.09 0.86 6.03
N ALA A 14 -1.33 1.87 6.88
CA ALA A 14 -2.66 2.47 7.01
C ALA A 14 -3.07 3.21 5.73
N GLU A 15 -2.12 3.84 5.04
CA GLU A 15 -2.35 4.51 3.77
C GLU A 15 -2.65 3.50 2.65
N LEU A 16 -1.83 2.45 2.53
CA LEU A 16 -2.06 1.37 1.56
C LEU A 16 -3.40 0.65 1.80
N ARG A 17 -3.78 0.42 3.05
CA ARG A 17 -5.11 -0.13 3.39
C ARG A 17 -6.23 0.77 2.86
N SER A 18 -6.08 2.08 3.01
CA SER A 18 -7.06 3.04 2.49
C SER A 18 -7.19 3.06 0.97
N TYR A 19 -6.14 2.66 0.23
CA TYR A 19 -6.21 2.49 -1.22
C TYR A 19 -6.97 1.23 -1.60
N ILE A 20 -6.67 0.12 -0.93
CA ILE A 20 -7.35 -1.16 -1.16
C ILE A 20 -8.85 -1.01 -0.84
N ASP A 21 -9.19 -0.32 0.25
CA ASP A 21 -10.58 -0.16 0.69
C ASP A 21 -11.46 0.64 -0.29
N ARG A 22 -10.88 1.33 -1.30
CA ARG A 22 -11.60 2.01 -2.39
C ARG A 22 -12.05 1.07 -3.50
N LEU A 23 -11.47 -0.13 -3.60
CA LEU A 23 -11.80 -1.11 -4.62
C LEU A 23 -13.14 -1.79 -4.32
N ASP A 24 -13.76 -2.39 -5.34
CA ASP A 24 -14.92 -3.26 -5.13
C ASP A 24 -14.58 -4.45 -4.21
N PRO A 25 -15.53 -4.97 -3.41
CA PRO A 25 -15.24 -6.02 -2.42
C PRO A 25 -14.52 -7.25 -2.98
N LYS A 26 -14.81 -7.63 -4.22
CA LYS A 26 -14.14 -8.73 -4.93
C LYS A 26 -12.66 -8.44 -5.14
N ASP A 27 -12.33 -7.23 -5.56
CA ASP A 27 -10.98 -6.80 -5.86
C ASP A 27 -10.19 -6.50 -4.59
N GLN A 28 -10.86 -6.03 -3.52
CA GLN A 28 -10.25 -5.95 -2.18
C GLN A 28 -9.75 -7.32 -1.73
N LYS A 29 -10.58 -8.36 -1.87
CA LYS A 29 -10.23 -9.74 -1.50
C LYS A 29 -9.07 -10.26 -2.34
N LEU A 30 -9.09 -9.99 -3.64
CA LEU A 30 -8.00 -10.35 -4.55
C LEU A 30 -6.69 -9.67 -4.14
N ALA A 31 -6.69 -8.34 -3.99
CA ALA A 31 -5.52 -7.56 -3.62
C ALA A 31 -4.91 -8.03 -2.29
N ARG A 32 -5.73 -8.26 -1.26
CA ARG A 32 -5.28 -8.79 0.03
C ARG A 32 -4.67 -10.18 -0.09
N SER A 33 -5.26 -11.05 -0.91
CA SER A 33 -4.76 -12.42 -1.13
C SER A 33 -3.42 -12.44 -1.88
N VAL A 34 -3.29 -11.62 -2.92
CA VAL A 34 -2.05 -11.46 -3.69
C VAL A 34 -0.93 -10.89 -2.81
N ARG A 35 -1.20 -9.81 -2.05
CA ARG A 35 -0.22 -9.24 -1.10
C ARG A 35 0.28 -10.29 -0.10
N ALA A 36 -0.64 -11.07 0.49
CA ALA A 36 -0.27 -12.12 1.44
C ALA A 36 0.62 -13.20 0.80
N ALA A 37 0.31 -13.61 -0.43
CA ALA A 37 1.11 -14.59 -1.17
C ALA A 37 2.51 -14.07 -1.49
N VAL A 38 2.63 -12.81 -1.97
CA VAL A 38 3.91 -12.21 -2.34
C VAL A 38 4.79 -11.94 -1.11
N ARG A 39 4.21 -11.39 -0.03
CA ARG A 39 4.94 -11.19 1.24
C ARG A 39 5.44 -12.50 1.85
N ARG A 40 4.70 -13.60 1.69
CA ARG A 40 5.17 -14.93 2.11
C ARG A 40 6.32 -15.44 1.23
N ARG A 41 6.29 -15.13 -0.08
CA ARG A 41 7.33 -15.55 -1.02
C ARG A 41 8.63 -14.76 -0.86
N PHE A 42 8.54 -13.47 -0.55
CA PHE A 42 9.67 -12.56 -0.40
C PHE A 42 9.58 -11.81 0.93
N PRO A 43 9.86 -12.48 2.07
CA PRO A 43 9.64 -11.91 3.41
C PRO A 43 10.53 -10.70 3.73
N THR A 44 11.62 -10.53 3.00
CA THR A 44 12.57 -9.42 3.16
C THR A 44 12.38 -8.32 2.11
N ALA A 45 11.46 -8.45 1.16
CA ALA A 45 11.26 -7.43 0.13
C ALA A 45 10.60 -6.18 0.71
N ASN A 46 11.03 -5.02 0.21
CA ASN A 46 10.33 -3.77 0.49
C ASN A 46 9.04 -3.72 -0.32
N GLU A 47 7.94 -3.31 0.33
CA GLU A 47 6.67 -3.08 -0.33
C GLU A 47 6.49 -1.58 -0.56
N LEU A 48 6.45 -1.18 -1.83
CA LEU A 48 6.34 0.21 -2.26
C LEU A 48 4.94 0.42 -2.87
N ALA A 49 4.25 1.46 -2.42
CA ALA A 49 2.93 1.83 -2.93
C ALA A 49 2.99 3.18 -3.64
N TYR A 50 2.54 3.22 -4.89
CA TYR A 50 2.46 4.44 -5.71
C TYR A 50 0.99 4.77 -5.96
N ASP A 51 0.56 5.98 -5.62
CA ASP A 51 -0.78 6.48 -5.92
C ASP A 51 -0.74 7.37 -7.17
N TYR A 52 -1.43 6.96 -8.23
CA TYR A 52 -1.60 7.70 -9.48
C TYR A 52 -2.98 8.35 -9.59
N LYS A 53 -3.65 8.59 -8.46
CA LYS A 53 -5.01 9.16 -8.30
C LYS A 53 -6.13 8.24 -8.78
N THR A 54 -6.03 7.73 -10.01
CA THR A 54 -7.04 6.87 -10.64
C THR A 54 -6.81 5.39 -10.34
N PHE A 55 -5.55 5.01 -10.17
CA PHE A 55 -5.13 3.66 -9.81
C PHE A 55 -3.91 3.75 -8.90
N PHE A 56 -3.57 2.64 -8.27
CA PHE A 56 -2.36 2.53 -7.47
C PHE A 56 -1.56 1.29 -7.90
N VAL A 57 -0.26 1.32 -7.64
CA VAL A 57 0.66 0.22 -7.95
C VAL A 57 1.34 -0.21 -6.66
N ILE A 58 1.38 -1.51 -6.42
CA ILE A 58 2.20 -2.11 -5.36
C ILE A 58 3.38 -2.80 -6.05
N ALA A 59 4.59 -2.35 -5.74
CA ALA A 59 5.83 -2.95 -6.20
C ALA A 59 6.55 -3.63 -5.03
N TYR A 60 7.23 -4.75 -5.31
CA TYR A 60 8.11 -5.42 -4.37
C TYR A 60 9.53 -5.31 -4.88
N SER A 61 10.39 -4.64 -4.14
CA SER A 61 11.81 -4.50 -4.48
C SER A 61 12.70 -5.28 -3.51
N PRO A 62 13.85 -5.79 -3.95
CA PRO A 62 14.86 -6.31 -3.04
C PRO A 62 15.27 -5.26 -2.02
N THR A 63 15.67 -5.70 -0.83
CA THR A 63 16.47 -4.87 0.08
C THR A 63 17.89 -4.81 -0.48
N GLU A 64 18.30 -3.66 -1.01
CA GLU A 64 19.73 -3.39 -1.23
C GLU A 64 20.48 -3.42 0.11
N LYS A 65 21.74 -3.83 0.05
CA LYS A 65 22.73 -3.68 1.12
C LYS A 65 23.74 -2.62 0.71
#